data_AF-A0A444HKR4-F1
#
_entry.id   AF-A0A444HKR4-F1
#
_cell.length_a   1.000
_cell.length_b   1.000
_cell.length_c   1.000
_cell.angle_alpha   90.00
_cell.angle_beta   90.00
_cell.angle_gamma   90.00
#
_symmetry.space_group_name_H-M   'P 1'
#
loop_
_entity.id
_entity.type
_entity.pdbx_description
1 polymer ?
#
loop_
_entity_poly.entity_id
_entity_poly.type
_entity_poly.pdbx_seq_one_letter_code
_entity_poly.pdbx_strand_id
1 'polypeptide(L)' 'MSVHKAQGSAFKRVIIPVVWSKLLDRTMLYTAITRGIETVVLVGDIALINEIVLAAPSSLQRTTALRFDEN' A
#
# COMPACT_ATOMS: atom_id res chain seq x y z
N MET A 1 -8.63 -11.10 -4.99
CA MET A 1 -7.17 -11.34 -4.84
C MET A 1 -6.64 -10.37 -3.79
N SER A 2 -5.80 -10.81 -2.84
CA SER A 2 -5.16 -9.87 -1.91
C SER A 2 -3.98 -9.16 -2.58
N VAL A 3 -3.61 -7.97 -2.09
CA VAL A 3 -2.47 -7.20 -2.62
C VAL A 3 -1.19 -8.05 -2.61
N HIS A 4 -0.98 -8.81 -1.55
CA HIS A 4 0.17 -9.71 -1.43
C HIS A 4 0.18 -10.80 -2.53
N LYS A 5 -0.97 -11.40 -2.84
CA LYS A 5 -1.08 -12.39 -3.93
C LYS A 5 -0.96 -11.78 -5.33
N ALA A 6 -1.12 -10.46 -5.46
CA ALA A 6 -1.01 -9.73 -6.72
C ALA A 6 0.42 -9.24 -7.01
N GLN A 7 1.38 -9.48 -6.11
CA GLN A 7 2.77 -9.05 -6.29
C GLN A 7 3.35 -9.66 -7.58
N GLY A 8 3.91 -8.80 -8.43
CA GLY A 8 4.44 -9.19 -9.75
C GLY A 8 3.40 -9.26 -10.88
N SER A 9 2.11 -9.16 -10.60
CA SER A 9 1.05 -9.11 -11.62
C SER A 9 0.53 -7.69 -11.88
N ALA A 10 0.09 -7.38 -13.09
CA ALA A 10 -0.55 -6.11 -13.42
C ALA A 10 -1.79 -6.33 -14.29
N PHE A 11 -2.80 -5.46 -14.14
CA PHE A 11 -4.10 -5.59 -14.80
C PHE A 11 -4.50 -4.26 -15.41
N LYS A 12 -5.19 -4.29 -16.56
CA LYS A 12 -5.66 -3.05 -17.22
C LYS A 12 -6.48 -2.16 -16.28
N ARG A 13 -7.40 -2.76 -15.52
CA ARG A 13 -8.27 -2.05 -14.57
C ARG A 13 -8.33 -2.79 -13.25
N VAL A 14 -8.29 -2.07 -12.14
CA VAL A 14 -8.38 -2.63 -10.78
C VAL A 14 -9.37 -1.85 -9.92
N ILE A 15 -10.11 -2.57 -9.08
CA ILE A 15 -10.97 -2.01 -8.03
C ILE A 15 -10.36 -2.42 -6.69
N ILE A 16 -10.11 -1.45 -5.82
CA ILE A 16 -9.42 -1.65 -4.54
C ILE A 16 -10.40 -1.27 -3.42
N PRO A 17 -11.00 -2.25 -2.72
CA PRO A 17 -11.72 -1.97 -1.50
C PRO A 17 -10.72 -1.56 -0.41
N VAL A 18 -10.88 -0.35 0.14
CA VAL A 18 -10.08 0.17 1.24
C VAL A 18 -10.90 0.06 2.52
N VAL A 19 -10.51 -0.89 3.36
CA VAL A 19 -11.15 -1.16 4.65
C VAL A 19 -10.08 -1.21 5.73
N TRP A 20 -10.45 -0.81 6.95
CA TRP A 20 -9.50 -0.81 8.06
C TRP A 20 -8.94 -2.22 8.30
N SER A 21 -7.63 -2.31 8.49
CA SER A 21 -6.92 -3.56 8.77
C SER A 21 -5.58 -3.25 9.42
N LYS A 22 -5.11 -4.15 10.29
CA LYS A 22 -3.76 -4.08 10.87
C LYS A 22 -2.64 -4.09 9.83
N LEU A 23 -2.93 -4.61 8.63
CA LEU A 23 -1.97 -4.68 7.52
C LEU A 23 -2.07 -3.48 6.57
N LEU A 24 -3.11 -2.64 6.72
CA LEU A 24 -3.27 -1.48 5.87
C LEU A 24 -2.26 -0.41 6.26
N ASP A 25 -1.34 -0.12 5.35
CA ASP A 25 -0.44 1.02 5.44
C ASP A 25 -0.25 1.68 4.06
N ARG A 26 0.48 2.80 4.04
CA ARG A 26 0.76 3.55 2.81
C ARG A 26 1.43 2.68 1.75
N THR A 27 2.35 1.79 2.14
CA THR A 27 3.07 0.90 1.23
C THR A 27 2.14 -0.14 0.59
N MET A 28 1.25 -0.73 1.37
CA MET A 28 0.27 -1.69 0.87
C MET A 28 -0.70 -1.04 -0.11
N LEU A 29 -1.21 0.16 0.23
CA LEU A 29 -2.09 0.92 -0.65
C LEU A 29 -1.37 1.31 -1.95
N TYR A 30 -0.14 1.81 -1.88
CA TYR A 30 0.69 2.11 -3.06
C TYR A 30 0.92 0.87 -3.93
N THR A 31 1.24 -0.27 -3.31
CA THR A 31 1.44 -1.54 -4.03
C THR A 31 0.17 -1.96 -4.75
N ALA A 32 -0.99 -1.81 -4.10
CA ALA A 32 -2.30 -2.11 -4.71
C ALA A 32 -2.59 -1.21 -5.92
N ILE A 33 -2.34 0.10 -5.79
CA ILE A 33 -2.54 1.09 -6.86
C ILE A 33 -1.68 0.74 -8.08
N THR A 34 -0.41 0.40 -7.89
CA THR A 34 0.50 0.05 -9.00
C THR A 34 0.17 -1.29 -9.68
N ARG A 35 -0.85 -2.04 -9.22
CA ARG A 35 -1.36 -3.21 -9.97
C ARG A 35 -2.27 -2.81 -11.14
N GLY A 36 -2.80 -1.58 -11.15
CA GLY A 36 -3.60 -1.03 -12.26
C GLY A 36 -2.73 -0.36 -13.32
N ILE A 37 -2.98 -0.64 -14.59
CA ILE A 37 -2.23 -0.06 -15.72
C ILE A 37 -2.95 1.17 -16.29
N GLU A 38 -4.27 1.07 -16.51
CA GLU A 38 -5.06 2.10 -17.18
C GLU A 38 -6.05 2.78 -16.21
N THR A 39 -6.64 2.03 -15.27
CA THR A 39 -7.63 2.59 -14.33
C THR A 39 -7.54 1.94 -12.96
N VAL A 40 -7.62 2.77 -11.93
CA VAL A 40 -7.70 2.35 -10.52
C VAL A 40 -8.94 3.00 -9.92
N VAL A 41 -9.81 2.22 -9.30
CA VAL A 41 -10.96 2.70 -8.54
C VAL A 41 -10.78 2.32 -7.08
N LEU A 42 -10.70 3.31 -6.20
CA LEU A 42 -10.69 3.09 -4.75
C LEU A 42 -12.14 3.12 -4.24
N VAL A 43 -12.52 2.15 -3.42
CA VAL A 43 -13.86 2.07 -2.82
C VAL A 43 -13.71 1.94 -1.31
N GLY A 44 -14.15 2.93 -0.56
CA GLY A 44 -14.03 2.94 0.90
C GLY A 44 -14.28 4.30 1.51
N ASP A 45 -13.97 4.42 2.81
CA ASP A 45 -14.08 5.67 3.54
C ASP A 45 -12.93 6.62 3.16
N ILE A 46 -13.28 7.84 2.72
CA ILE A 46 -12.31 8.87 2.34
C ILE A 46 -11.46 9.33 3.53
N ALA A 47 -12.00 9.32 4.75
CA ALA A 47 -11.25 9.69 5.94
C ALA A 47 -10.13 8.68 6.21
N LEU A 48 -10.43 7.39 6.15
CA LEU A 48 -9.44 6.32 6.26
C LEU A 48 -8.38 6.40 5.15
N ILE A 49 -8.80 6.62 3.90
CA ILE A 49 -7.87 6.77 2.78
C ILE A 49 -6.93 7.94 3.03
N ASN A 50 -7.44 9.09 3.45
CA ASN A 50 -6.63 10.27 3.77
C ASN A 50 -5.66 10.01 4.92
N GLU A 51 -6.11 9.35 5.99
CA GLU A 51 -5.26 8.96 7.11
C GLU A 51 -4.07 8.11 6.66
N ILE A 52 -4.34 7.03 5.90
CA ILE A 52 -3.31 6.11 5.40
C ILE A 52 -2.38 6.81 4.40
N VAL A 53 -2.94 7.65 3.54
CA VAL A 53 -2.15 8.42 2.57
C VAL A 53 -1.28 9.45 3.28
N LEU A 54 -1.62 9.98 4.46
CA LEU A 54 -0.77 10.93 5.21
C LEU A 54 0.23 10.25 6.15
N ALA A 55 -0.06 9.02 6.60
CA ALA A 55 0.79 8.26 7.50
C ALA A 55 2.16 7.90 6.89
N ALA A 56 3.18 7.81 7.75
CA ALA A 56 4.48 7.26 7.37
C ALA A 56 4.38 5.75 7.09
N PRO A 57 5.13 5.22 6.09
CA PRO A 57 5.21 3.78 5.88
C PRO A 57 5.66 3.03 7.13
N SER A 58 4.99 1.92 7.46
CA SER A 58 5.35 1.09 8.61
C SER A 58 6.78 0.51 8.50
N SER A 59 7.27 0.33 7.27
CA SER A 59 8.62 -0.16 6.97
C SER A 59 9.73 0.72 7.54
N LEU A 60 9.50 2.02 7.77
CA LEU A 60 10.48 2.93 8.35
C LEU A 60 10.78 2.62 9.82
N GLN A 61 9.87 1.95 10.52
CA GLN A 61 10.04 1.55 11.92
C GLN A 61 10.69 0.17 12.06
N ARG A 62 11.09 -0.48 10.96
CA ARG A 62 11.68 -1.83 11.01
C ARG A 62 13.05 -1.77 11.68
N THR A 63 13.18 -2.44 12.82
CA THR A 63 14.48 -2.70 13.43
C THR A 63 15.28 -3.62 12.53
N THR A 64 16.39 -3.11 11.99
CA THR A 64 17.32 -3.88 11.16
C THR A 64 18.74 -3.67 11.67
N ALA A 65 19.50 -4.75 11.80
CA ALA A 65 20.94 -4.68 12.10
C ALA A 65 21.80 -4.26 10.89
N LEU A 66 21.19 -4.11 9.72
CA LEU A 66 21.82 -3.66 8.47
C LEU A 66 21.74 -2.13 8.34
N ARG A 67 22.22 -1.39 9.35
CA ARG A 67 22.46 0.05 9.21
C ARG A 67 23.95 0.23 8.99
N PHE A 68 24.31 0.65 7.79
CA PHE A 68 25.68 1.11 7.52
C PHE A 68 25.72 2.55 8.03
N ASP A 69 26.32 2.77 9.19
CA ASP A 69 26.62 4.12 9.64
C ASP A 69 27.65 4.71 8.67
N GLU A 70 27.25 5.73 7.91
CA GLU A 70 28.16 6.58 7.16
C GLU A 70 28.75 7.60 8.14
N ASN A 71 30.06 7.49 8.38
CA ASN A 71 30.87 8.60 8.91
C ASN A 71 31.01 9.69 7.86
#